data_AF-A0A2G9UZ54-F1
#
_entry.id   AF-A0A2G9UZ54-F1
#
_cell.length_a   1.000
_cell.length_b   1.000
_cell.length_c   1.000
_cell.angle_alpha   90.00
_cell.angle_beta   90.00
_cell.angle_gamma   90.00
#
_symmetry.space_group_name_H-M   'P 1'
#
loop_
_entity.id
_entity.type
_entity.pdbx_description
1 polymer ?
#
loop_
_entity_poly.entity_id
_entity_poly.type
_entity_poly.pdbx_seq_one_letter_code
_entity_poly.pdbx_strand_id
1 'polypeptide(L)'
;MNVPAKDSIAHVWKGDNIDDIMNEMASVTANGHKAILSSCWYLNYIKYGADWGYVDNSNMRLRGLYYQCDPTNFQGTDAQKVRSFAFGQLNMAK
;
A
#
# COMPACT_ATOMS: atom_id res chain seq x y z
N MET A 1 7.13 23.88 3.53
CA MET A 1 7.12 22.80 4.53
C MET A 1 8.48 22.12 4.48
N ASN A 2 9.14 21.92 5.63
CA ASN A 2 10.42 21.21 5.70
C ASN A 2 10.17 19.76 5.25
N VAL A 3 10.57 19.44 4.02
CA VAL A 3 10.48 18.07 3.51
C VAL A 3 11.41 17.22 4.39
N PRO A 4 10.93 16.09 4.96
CA PRO A 4 11.76 15.19 5.77
C PRO A 4 13.03 14.77 5.02
N ALA A 5 14.04 14.30 5.74
CA ALA A 5 15.29 13.82 5.13
C ALA A 5 15.00 12.88 3.95
N LYS A 6 15.76 12.99 2.84
CA LYS A 6 15.56 12.21 1.62
C LYS A 6 15.49 10.69 1.86
N ASP A 7 16.12 10.21 2.92
CA ASP A 7 16.15 8.80 3.30
C ASP A 7 15.01 8.36 4.22
N SER A 8 14.09 9.27 4.55
CA SER A 8 12.92 8.96 5.36
C SER A 8 12.01 7.99 4.62
N ILE A 9 11.52 6.99 5.36
CA ILE A 9 10.56 6.00 4.87
C ILE A 9 9.19 6.37 5.44
N ALA A 10 8.23 6.66 4.57
CA ALA A 10 6.85 6.88 4.98
C ALA A 10 6.12 5.54 5.10
N HIS A 11 5.38 5.36 6.18
CA HIS A 11 4.59 4.17 6.42
C HIS A 11 3.11 4.47 6.16
N VAL A 12 2.57 3.95 5.07
CA VAL A 12 1.18 4.15 4.62
C VAL A 12 0.30 3.08 5.25
N TRP A 13 -0.25 3.40 6.42
CA TRP A 13 -1.11 2.51 7.22
C TRP A 13 -2.59 2.95 7.26
N LYS A 14 -2.87 4.21 6.90
CA LYS A 14 -4.21 4.79 6.98
C LYS A 14 -4.89 4.79 5.62
N GLY A 15 -6.14 4.34 5.59
CA GLY A 15 -7.06 4.46 4.46
C GLY A 15 -8.28 3.55 4.63
N ASP A 16 -9.45 4.02 4.19
CA ASP A 16 -10.70 3.25 4.29
C ASP A 16 -11.05 2.52 2.98
N ASN A 17 -10.49 2.97 1.85
CA ASN A 17 -10.59 2.37 0.52
C ASN A 17 -9.21 2.30 -0.16
N ILE A 18 -9.11 1.51 -1.24
CA ILE A 18 -7.83 1.27 -1.93
C ILE A 18 -7.36 2.50 -2.71
N ASP A 19 -8.27 3.30 -3.25
CA ASP A 19 -7.93 4.44 -4.09
C ASP A 19 -7.24 5.52 -3.27
N ASP A 20 -7.72 5.80 -2.06
CA ASP A 20 -7.10 6.74 -1.11
C ASP A 20 -5.69 6.30 -0.71
N ILE A 21 -5.51 5.01 -0.47
CA ILE A 21 -4.19 4.43 -0.12
C ILE A 21 -3.23 4.58 -1.30
N MET A 22 -3.68 4.25 -2.50
CA MET A 22 -2.87 4.34 -3.71
C MET A 22 -2.54 5.79 -4.07
N ASN A 23 -3.46 6.73 -3.81
CA ASN A 23 -3.19 8.16 -3.93
C ASN A 23 -2.13 8.64 -2.93
N GLU A 24 -2.15 8.15 -1.69
CA GLU A 24 -1.11 8.46 -0.70
C GLU A 24 0.24 7.88 -1.11
N MET A 25 0.28 6.63 -1.60
CA MET A 25 1.48 6.01 -2.17
C MET A 25 2.05 6.85 -3.33
N ALA A 26 1.20 7.33 -4.22
CA ALA A 26 1.60 8.21 -5.33
C ALA A 26 2.19 9.53 -4.82
N SER A 27 1.54 10.17 -3.83
CA SER A 27 1.99 11.42 -3.22
C SER A 27 3.36 11.28 -2.54
N VAL A 28 3.53 10.25 -1.71
CA VAL A 28 4.79 9.96 -1.01
C VAL A 28 5.94 9.72 -2.00
N THR A 29 5.70 8.89 -3.01
CA THR A 29 6.73 8.52 -3.99
C THR A 29 7.04 9.64 -4.99
N ALA A 30 6.07 10.53 -5.27
CA ALA A 30 6.25 11.78 -6.03
C ALA A 30 7.16 12.77 -5.30
N ASN A 31 7.03 12.85 -3.98
CA ASN A 31 7.91 13.65 -3.13
C ASN A 31 9.32 13.04 -2.97
N GLY A 32 9.59 11.89 -3.60
CA GLY A 32 10.90 11.25 -3.63
C GLY A 32 11.20 10.37 -2.41
N HIS A 33 10.22 10.14 -1.54
CA HIS A 33 10.37 9.27 -0.37
C HIS A 33 10.14 7.80 -0.71
N LYS A 34 10.71 6.92 0.11
CA LYS A 34 10.38 5.49 0.11
C LYS A 34 9.07 5.29 0.87
N ALA A 35 8.22 4.40 0.38
CA ALA A 35 6.92 4.11 0.98
C ALA A 35 6.83 2.64 1.38
N ILE A 36 6.40 2.35 2.60
CA ILE A 36 5.98 1.02 3.03
C ILE A 36 4.46 1.02 3.12
N LEU A 37 3.81 0.12 2.39
CA LEU A 37 2.38 -0.11 2.49
C LEU A 37 2.07 -1.17 3.57
N SER A 38 1.19 -0.84 4.52
CA SER A 38 0.63 -1.79 5.48
C SER A 38 -0.90 -1.76 5.56
N SER A 39 -1.54 -0.76 4.97
CA SER A 39 -2.99 -0.56 4.99
C SER A 39 -3.80 -1.77 4.50
N CYS A 40 -3.21 -2.61 3.64
CA CYS A 40 -3.84 -3.85 3.15
C CYS A 40 -3.75 -5.04 4.11
N TRP A 41 -2.88 -5.00 5.11
CA TRP A 41 -2.52 -6.14 5.98
C TRP A 41 -2.85 -5.88 7.45
N TYR A 42 -4.04 -5.36 7.72
CA TYR A 42 -4.56 -5.26 9.09
C TYR A 42 -5.14 -6.60 9.57
N LEU A 43 -4.25 -7.52 9.96
CA LEU A 43 -4.59 -8.87 10.44
C LEU A 43 -5.40 -8.89 11.74
N ASN A 44 -5.51 -7.76 12.44
CA ASN A 44 -6.34 -7.61 13.62
C ASN A 44 -7.85 -7.60 13.31
N TYR A 45 -8.24 -7.34 12.06
CA TYR A 45 -9.65 -7.43 11.64
C TYR A 45 -9.97 -8.87 11.19
N ILE A 46 -10.30 -9.73 12.16
CA ILE A 46 -10.68 -11.12 11.89
C ILE A 46 -12.04 -11.18 11.19
N LYS A 47 -12.16 -11.99 10.13
CA LYS A 47 -13.39 -12.12 9.34
C LYS A 47 -13.78 -13.58 9.16
N TYR A 48 -15.05 -13.80 8.88
CA TYR A 48 -15.57 -15.14 8.62
C TYR A 48 -15.25 -15.58 7.19
N GLY A 49 -14.76 -16.81 7.02
CA GLY A 49 -14.43 -17.40 5.73
C GLY A 49 -12.96 -17.26 5.33
N ALA A 50 -12.68 -17.43 4.03
CA ALA A 50 -11.34 -17.30 3.46
C ALA A 50 -10.97 -15.81 3.29
N ASP A 51 -10.58 -15.18 4.40
CA ASP A 51 -10.21 -13.77 4.50
C ASP A 51 -8.84 -13.43 3.90
N TRP A 52 -8.25 -14.30 3.08
CA TRP A 52 -6.97 -14.04 2.42
C TRP A 52 -7.10 -13.61 0.95
N GLY A 53 -8.28 -13.79 0.32
CA GLY A 53 -8.53 -13.47 -1.09
C GLY A 53 -9.81 -12.68 -1.42
N TYR A 54 -10.43 -11.95 -0.48
CA TYR A 54 -11.80 -11.42 -0.65
C TYR A 54 -11.92 -10.06 -1.36
N VAL A 55 -12.50 -10.02 -2.57
CA VAL A 55 -12.45 -8.90 -3.55
C VAL A 55 -13.60 -7.89 -3.44
N ASP A 56 -13.92 -7.39 -2.25
CA ASP A 56 -14.88 -6.28 -2.11
C ASP A 56 -14.13 -4.95 -1.97
N ASN A 57 -14.14 -4.08 -2.98
CA ASN A 57 -13.44 -2.78 -2.96
C ASN A 57 -14.20 -1.67 -2.22
N SER A 58 -15.41 -1.92 -1.74
CA SER A 58 -16.27 -0.90 -1.13
C SER A 58 -15.92 -0.59 0.34
N ASN A 59 -15.29 -1.51 1.07
CA ASN A 59 -14.93 -1.30 2.47
C ASN A 59 -13.73 -2.15 2.93
N MET A 60 -12.61 -1.51 3.27
CA MET A 60 -11.42 -2.23 3.73
C MET A 60 -11.55 -2.92 5.09
N ARG A 61 -12.51 -2.50 5.94
CA ARG A 61 -12.86 -3.23 7.18
C ARG A 61 -13.61 -4.52 6.91
N LEU A 62 -14.05 -4.79 5.68
CA LEU A 62 -14.67 -6.06 5.26
C LEU A 62 -13.78 -6.92 4.34
N ARG A 63 -12.64 -6.37 3.89
CA ARG A 63 -11.67 -7.05 3.00
C ARG A 63 -10.71 -8.02 3.65
N GLY A 64 -10.43 -9.09 2.92
CA GLY A 64 -9.36 -10.02 3.21
C GLY A 64 -8.39 -10.12 2.04
N LEU A 65 -7.72 -9.03 1.67
CA LEU A 65 -7.00 -8.94 0.37
C LEU A 65 -5.49 -9.01 0.50
N TYR A 66 -5.06 -9.85 1.43
CA TYR A 66 -3.64 -9.97 1.74
C TYR A 66 -2.82 -10.37 0.50
N TYR A 67 -3.38 -11.18 -0.41
CA TYR A 67 -2.68 -11.62 -1.63
C TYR A 67 -2.92 -10.78 -2.88
N GLN A 68 -4.00 -10.01 -2.94
CA GLN A 68 -4.36 -9.26 -4.15
C GLN A 68 -3.98 -7.79 -4.06
N CYS A 69 -3.55 -7.32 -2.89
CA CYS A 69 -3.07 -5.95 -2.76
C CYS A 69 -1.67 -5.82 -3.40
N ASP A 70 -1.60 -5.05 -4.48
CA ASP A 70 -0.36 -4.68 -5.13
C ASP A 70 0.01 -3.23 -4.75
N PRO A 71 1.10 -3.00 -4.00
CA PRO A 71 1.57 -1.67 -3.60
C PRO A 71 2.02 -0.79 -4.78
N THR A 72 2.22 -1.36 -5.97
CA THR A 72 2.65 -0.63 -7.17
C THR A 72 1.47 -0.25 -8.08
N ASN A 73 0.25 -0.63 -7.71
CA ASN A 73 -0.97 -0.36 -8.47
C ASN A 73 -1.54 1.04 -8.22
N PHE A 74 -0.67 2.05 -8.28
CA PHE A 74 -1.03 3.47 -8.26
C PHE A 74 -0.56 4.16 -9.54
N GLN A 75 -1.18 5.30 -9.86
CA GLN A 75 -0.78 6.11 -10.99
C GLN A 75 0.56 6.81 -10.70
N GLY A 76 1.63 6.34 -11.33
CA GLY A 76 2.99 6.88 -11.16
C GLY A 76 3.98 6.30 -12.16
N THR A 77 5.13 6.97 -12.29
CA THR A 77 6.28 6.54 -13.09
C THR A 77 6.94 5.29 -12.53
N ASP A 78 7.67 4.55 -13.35
CA ASP A 78 8.43 3.36 -12.90
C ASP A 78 9.42 3.71 -11.78
N ALA A 79 10.04 4.89 -11.85
CA ALA A 79 10.93 5.40 -10.81
C ALA A 79 10.19 5.61 -9.47
N GLN A 80 8.92 5.99 -9.48
CA GLN A 80 8.08 6.09 -8.27
C GLN A 80 7.73 4.70 -7.74
N LYS A 81 7.40 3.76 -8.61
CA LYS A 81 7.03 2.38 -8.23
C LYS A 81 8.19 1.63 -7.56
N VAL A 82 9.44 1.83 -8.01
CA VAL A 82 10.65 1.27 -7.37
C VAL A 82 10.84 1.73 -5.92
N ARG A 83 10.23 2.85 -5.52
CA ARG A 83 10.28 3.36 -4.14
C ARG A 83 9.21 2.77 -3.22
N SER A 84 8.35 1.88 -3.74
CA SER A 84 7.25 1.26 -2.99
C SER A 84 7.64 -0.12 -2.49
N PHE A 85 7.32 -0.39 -1.22
CA PHE A 85 7.61 -1.64 -0.54
C PHE A 85 6.33 -2.16 0.14
N ALA A 86 6.16 -3.48 0.19
CA ALA A 86 5.04 -4.15 0.85
C ALA A 86 5.51 -5.29 1.74
N PHE A 87 4.71 -5.58 2.77
CA PHE A 87 4.92 -6.75 3.62
C PHE A 87 4.46 -8.01 2.86
N GLY A 88 5.41 -8.86 2.46
CA GLY A 88 5.13 -10.12 1.76
C GLY A 88 5.42 -10.13 0.25
N GLN A 89 5.73 -8.99 -0.35
CA GLN A 89 6.22 -8.92 -1.73
C GLN A 89 7.75 -8.86 -1.72
N LEU A 90 8.39 -10.02 -1.92
CA LEU A 90 9.75 -10.04 -2.46
C LEU A 90 9.69 -9.35 -3.81
N ASN A 91 10.38 -8.23 -3.95
CA ASN A 91 10.58 -7.56 -5.23
C ASN A 91 11.22 -8.55 -6.20
N MET A 92 10.39 -9.28 -6.95
CA MET A 92 10.83 -9.94 -8.18
C MET A 92 10.94 -8.80 -9.20
N ALA A 93 12.13 -8.20 -9.23
CA ALA A 93 12.57 -7.45 -10.39
C ALA A 93 12.31 -8.34 -11.61
N LYS A 94 11.42 -7.88 -12.49
CA LYS A 94 11.20 -8.51 -13.77
C LYS A 94 12.38 -8.21 -14.69
#